data_AF-A0A523N8G0-F1
#
_entry.id   AF-A0A523N8G0-F1
#
_cell.length_a   1.000
_cell.length_b   1.000
_cell.length_c   1.000
_cell.angle_alpha   90.00
_cell.angle_beta   90.00
_cell.angle_gamma   90.00
#
_symmetry.space_group_name_H-M   'P 1'
#
loop_
_entity.id
_entity.type
_entity.pdbx_description
1 polymer ?
#
loop_
_entity_poly.entity_id
_entity_poly.type
_entity_poly.pdbx_seq_one_letter_code
_entity_poly.pdbx_strand_id
1 'polypeptide(L)' 'MAKSQSFADKAKGKKKVDHITVKLIKSVKSDKGTYKFNEKFVRLDDISKVTEIK' A
#
# COMPACT_ATOMS: atom_id res chain seq x y z
N MET A 1 -35.49 -0.04 18.93
CA MET A 1 -35.58 -0.12 17.45
C MET A 1 -34.28 0.41 16.87
N ALA A 2 -33.50 -0.43 16.18
CA ALA A 2 -32.28 0.01 15.52
C ALA A 2 -32.65 0.96 14.38
N LYS A 3 -32.31 2.25 14.50
CA LYS A 3 -32.54 3.23 13.43
C LYS A 3 -31.82 2.73 12.18
N SER A 4 -32.57 2.56 11.09
CA SER A 4 -32.02 2.11 9.80
C SER A 4 -31.00 3.12 9.33
N GLN A 5 -29.71 2.83 9.53
CA GLN A 5 -28.62 3.70 9.12
C GLN A 5 -28.47 3.58 7.61
N SER A 6 -28.69 4.69 6.89
CA SER A 6 -28.56 4.73 5.44
C SER A 6 -27.14 4.35 5.01
N PHE A 7 -27.00 3.74 3.84
CA PHE A 7 -25.70 3.46 3.22
C PHE A 7 -24.86 4.73 3.07
N ALA A 8 -25.52 5.88 2.86
CA ALA A 8 -24.86 7.19 2.81
C ALA A 8 -24.20 7.57 4.14
N ASP A 9 -24.84 7.28 5.28
CA ASP A 9 -24.28 7.57 6.61
C ASP A 9 -23.14 6.62 6.97
N LYS A 10 -23.18 5.37 6.49
CA LYS A 10 -22.07 4.41 6.63
C LYS A 10 -20.86 4.79 5.76
N ALA A 11 -21.10 5.40 4.60
CA ALA A 11 -20.04 5.84 3.70
C ALA A 11 -19.30 7.09 4.22
N LYS A 12 -20.00 8.05 4.84
CA LYS A 12 -19.40 9.27 5.40
C LYS A 12 -18.42 9.02 6.56
N GLY A 13 -18.60 7.94 7.31
CA GLY A 13 -17.69 7.54 8.41
C GLY A 13 -16.41 6.84 7.95
N LYS A 14 -16.39 6.33 6.71
CA LYS A 14 -15.18 5.78 6.09
C LYS A 14 -14.50 6.91 5.35
N LYS A 15 -13.59 7.64 6.03
CA LYS A 15 -12.56 8.40 5.31
C LYS A 15 -11.97 7.44 4.28
N LYS A 16 -12.07 7.78 2.98
CA LYS A 16 -11.24 7.15 1.96
C LYS A 16 -9.82 7.39 2.42
N VAL A 17 -9.23 6.40 3.09
CA VAL A 17 -7.80 6.43 3.34
C VAL A 17 -7.22 6.13 1.97
N ASP A 18 -6.78 7.17 1.30
CA ASP A 18 -6.21 7.11 -0.04
C ASP A 18 -4.82 6.47 0.11
N HIS A 19 -4.81 5.17 0.32
CA HIS A 19 -3.57 4.43 0.50
C HIS A 19 -2.86 4.33 -0.83
N ILE A 20 -1.64 4.82 -0.87
CA ILE A 20 -0.79 4.76 -2.05
C ILE A 20 -0.14 3.39 -2.08
N THR A 21 -0.43 2.61 -3.13
CA THR A 21 0.22 1.31 -3.31
C THR A 21 1.44 1.47 -4.19
N VAL A 22 2.61 1.16 -3.64
CA VAL A 22 3.91 1.28 -4.33
C VAL A 22 4.48 -0.11 -4.57
N LYS A 23 5.01 -0.33 -5.78
CA LYS A 23 5.77 -1.54 -6.14
C LYS A 23 7.26 -1.28 -5.94
N LEU A 24 7.88 -1.95 -4.97
CA LEU A 24 9.32 -1.95 -4.81
C LEU A 24 9.94 -3.11 -5.57
N ILE A 25 10.99 -2.82 -6.34
CA ILE A 25 11.76 -3.80 -7.10
C ILE A 25 13.20 -3.71 -6.60
N LYS A 26 13.66 -4.76 -5.91
CA LYS A 26 15.04 -4.87 -5.41
C LYS A 26 15.84 -5.83 -6.27
N SER A 27 16.95 -5.36 -6.82
CA SER A 27 17.91 -6.23 -7.51
C SER A 27 18.77 -6.98 -6.49
N VAL A 28 18.99 -8.26 -6.76
CA VAL A 28 19.85 -9.15 -5.99
C VAL A 28 20.83 -9.78 -6.97
N LYS A 29 22.12 -9.49 -6.78
CA LYS A 29 23.19 -10.11 -7.55
C LYS A 29 23.40 -11.53 -7.04
N SER A 30 23.22 -12.51 -7.91
CA SER A 30 23.53 -13.91 -7.65
C SER A 30 25.04 -14.14 -7.76
N ASP A 31 25.58 -15.08 -6.99
CA ASP A 31 26.98 -15.52 -7.07
C ASP A 31 27.42 -15.90 -8.49
N LYS A 32 26.47 -16.41 -9.30
CA LYS A 32 26.69 -16.77 -10.71
C LYS A 32 26.69 -15.58 -11.68
N GLY A 33 26.75 -14.34 -11.18
CA GLY A 33 26.79 -13.12 -12.00
C GLY A 33 25.44 -12.70 -12.60
N THR A 34 24.36 -13.45 -12.34
CA THR A 34 23.00 -13.10 -12.80
C THR A 34 22.30 -12.17 -11.82
N TYR A 35 21.46 -11.27 -12.32
CA TYR A 35 20.60 -10.43 -11.49
C TYR A 35 19.22 -11.06 -11.35
N LYS A 36 18.76 -11.20 -10.11
CA LYS A 36 17.37 -11.53 -9.78
C LYS A 36 16.69 -10.29 -9.24
N PHE A 37 15.39 -10.16 -9.49
CA PHE A 37 14.59 -9.05 -8.96
C PHE A 37 13.57 -9.61 -7.98
N ASN A 38 13.52 -9.02 -6.79
CA ASN A 38 12.50 -9.30 -5.79
C ASN A 38 11.49 -8.14 -5.80
N GLU A 39 10.22 -8.46 -6.05
CA GLU A 39 9.14 -7.50 -6.18
C GLU A 39 8.21 -7.58 -4.97
N LYS A 40 7.94 -6.43 -4.34
CA LYS A 40 7.03 -6.33 -3.20
C LYS A 40 6.10 -5.15 -3.38
N PHE A 41 4.82 -5.36 -3.10
CA PHE A 41 3.85 -4.28 -3.00
C PHE A 41 3.71 -3.84 -1.55
N VAL A 42 3.79 -2.53 -1.33
CA VAL A 42 3.64 -1.90 -0.02
C VAL A 42 2.53 -0.86 -0.10
N ARG A 43 1.63 -0.89 0.88
CA ARG A 43 0.62 0.16 1.05
C ARG A 43 1.19 1.22 1.98
N LEU A 44 1.19 2.45 1.52
CA LEU A 44 1.61 3.61 2.28
C LEU A 44 0.40 4.50 2.55
N ASP A 45 0.46 5.18 3.68
CA ASP A 45 -0.53 6.22 4.03
C ASP A 45 -0.23 7.53 3.31
N ASP A 46 1.04 7.76 2.97
CA ASP A 46 1.52 8.98 2.31
C ASP A 46 2.79 8.68 1.47
N ILE A 47 2.98 9.40 0.38
CA ILE A 47 4.08 9.15 -0.57
C ILE A 47 5.44 9.56 -0.03
N SER A 48 5.52 10.54 0.87
CA SER A 48 6.78 10.99 1.46
C SER A 48 7.45 9.88 2.29
N LYS A 49 6.68 8.88 2.74
CA LYS A 49 7.18 7.72 3.50
C LYS A 49 7.91 6.67 2.64
N VAL A 50 8.03 6.89 1.33
CA VAL A 50 8.73 5.94 0.43
C VAL A 50 10.20 5.74 0.80
N THR A 51 10.85 6.76 1.38
CA THR A 51 12.25 6.71 1.82
C THR A 51 12.46 5.88 3.08
N GLU A 52 11.40 5.61 3.84
CA GLU A 52 11.43 4.80 5.07
C GLU A 52 11.30 3.29 4.77
N ILE A 53 11.03 2.91 3.51
CA ILE A 53 10.85 1.51 3.11
C ILE A 53 12.23 0.84 2.91
N LYS A 54 12.55 -0.15 3.75
CA LYS A 54 13.78 -0.97 3.68
C LYS A 54 13.65 -2.22 2.81
#